data_AF-A0A2K9NXF2-F1
#
_entry.id   AF-A0A2K9NXF2-F1
#
_cell.length_a   1.000
_cell.length_b   1.000
_cell.length_c   1.000
_cell.angle_alpha   90.00
_cell.angle_beta   90.00
_cell.angle_gamma   90.00
#
_symmetry.space_group_name_H-M   'P 1'
#
loop_
_entity.id
_entity.type
_entity.pdbx_description
1 polymer ?
#
loop_
_entity_poly.entity_id
_entity_poly.type
_entity_poly.pdbx_seq_one_letter_code
_entity_poly.pdbx_strand_id
1 'polypeptide(L)' 'MKNKAKECICTKLWMPVCGENNKTYGNACEADCAGVKYTEGACKDKLQDV' A
#
# COMPACT_ATOMS: atom_id res chain seq x y z
N MET A 1 8.49 -17.83 -20.57
CA MET A 1 9.05 -16.54 -20.11
C MET A 1 8.81 -16.45 -18.60
N LYS A 2 9.84 -16.72 -17.78
CA LYS A 2 9.74 -16.62 -16.31
C LYS A 2 10.22 -15.21 -15.91
N ASN A 3 9.61 -14.62 -14.87
CA ASN A 3 9.98 -13.33 -14.22
C ASN A 3 9.53 -12.07 -14.95
N LYS A 4 9.19 -10.94 -14.30
CA LYS A 4 9.37 -10.47 -12.92
C LYS A 4 8.47 -9.22 -12.79
N ALA A 5 7.78 -9.06 -11.67
CA ALA A 5 7.02 -7.86 -11.30
C ALA A 5 5.94 -7.42 -12.31
N LYS A 6 4.67 -7.64 -11.96
CA LYS A 6 3.60 -6.82 -12.51
C LYS A 6 3.99 -5.38 -12.15
N GLU A 7 4.50 -4.59 -13.10
CA GLU A 7 4.69 -3.16 -12.87
C GLU A 7 3.30 -2.61 -12.56
N CYS A 8 3.03 -2.41 -11.28
CA CYS A 8 1.75 -1.87 -10.87
C CYS A 8 1.79 -0.39 -11.18
N ILE A 9 1.16 -0.06 -12.31
CA ILE A 9 0.97 1.32 -12.72
C ILE A 9 -0.12 1.88 -11.80
N CYS A 10 0.32 2.48 -10.69
CA CYS A 10 -0.52 3.18 -9.75
C CYS A 10 -0.28 4.68 -9.86
N THR A 11 -1.35 5.47 -9.73
CA THR A 11 -1.23 6.91 -9.57
C THR A 11 -0.44 7.23 -8.30
N LYS A 12 0.37 8.29 -8.31
CA LYS A 12 1.06 8.79 -7.10
C LYS A 12 0.16 9.60 -6.18
N LEU A 13 -1.15 9.39 -6.25
CA LEU A 13 -2.12 10.05 -5.40
C LEU A 13 -2.02 9.46 -3.99
N TRP A 14 -1.82 10.34 -3.00
CA TRP A 14 -1.74 9.95 -1.60
C TRP A 14 -3.14 9.78 -1.00
N MET A 15 -3.55 8.53 -0.83
CA MET A 15 -4.79 8.09 -0.19
C MET A 15 -4.48 6.85 0.64
N PRO A 16 -3.82 7.00 1.80
CA PRO A 16 -3.14 5.91 2.45
C PRO A 16 -4.11 4.82 2.90
N VAL A 17 -3.64 3.57 2.81
CA VAL A 17 -4.37 2.38 3.28
C VAL A 17 -3.45 1.53 4.16
N CYS A 18 -4.03 0.85 5.14
CA CYS A 18 -3.31 0.02 6.07
C CYS A 18 -3.44 -1.44 5.67
N GLY A 19 -2.35 -2.05 5.20
CA GLY A 19 -2.33 -3.47 4.90
C GLY A 19 -2.43 -4.32 6.17
N GLU A 20 -2.99 -5.52 6.04
CA GLU A 20 -3.02 -6.55 7.10
C GLU A 20 -1.61 -6.92 7.64
N ASN A 21 -0.57 -6.55 6.90
CA ASN A 21 0.84 -6.70 7.29
C ASN A 21 1.37 -5.51 8.12
N ASN A 22 0.50 -4.62 8.61
CA ASN A 22 0.86 -3.37 9.30
C ASN A 22 1.75 -2.44 8.47
N LYS A 23 1.64 -2.50 7.14
CA LYS A 23 2.33 -1.58 6.24
C LYS A 23 1.34 -0.57 5.68
N THR A 24 1.67 0.71 5.81
CA THR A 24 0.95 1.77 5.10
C THR A 24 1.36 1.77 3.63
N TYR A 25 0.39 1.66 2.73
CA TYR A 25 0.55 1.85 1.30
C TYR A 25 0.05 3.23 0.91
N GLY A 26 0.66 3.87 -0.09
CA GLY A 26 0.31 5.23 -0.50
C GLY A 26 -1.11 5.33 -1.08
N ASN A 27 -1.62 4.23 -1.63
CA ASN A 27 -3.02 4.07 -2.01
C ASN A 27 -3.43 2.60 -2.13
N ALA A 28 -4.74 2.40 -2.31
CA ALA A 28 -5.37 1.11 -2.62
C ALA A 28 -4.67 0.34 -3.74
N CYS A 29 -4.30 1.01 -4.84
CA CYS A 29 -3.62 0.35 -5.97
C CYS A 29 -2.26 -0.22 -5.57
N GLU A 30 -1.47 0.48 -4.76
CA GLU A 30 -0.20 -0.04 -4.25
C GLU A 30 -0.38 -1.24 -3.31
N ALA A 31 -1.46 -1.27 -2.53
CA ALA A 31 -1.78 -2.39 -1.65
C ALA A 31 -2.28 -3.62 -2.45
N ASP A 32 -3.15 -3.40 -3.44
CA ASP A 32 -3.60 -4.41 -4.39
C ASP A 32 -2.44 -4.98 -5.21
N CYS A 33 -1.49 -4.13 -5.58
CA CYS A 33 -0.25 -4.53 -6.24
C CYS A 33 0.56 -5.51 -5.40
N ALA A 34 0.67 -5.20 -4.10
CA ALA A 34 1.35 -6.06 -3.16
C ALA A 34 0.56 -7.34 -2.83
N GLY A 35 -0.70 -7.45 -3.29
CA GLY A 35 -1.57 -8.58 -3.01
C GLY A 35 -1.96 -8.67 -1.54
N VAL A 36 -1.97 -7.53 -0.83
CA VAL A 36 -2.28 -7.45 0.59
C VAL A 36 -3.64 -6.82 0.74
N LYS A 37 -4.53 -7.43 1.54
CA LYS A 37 -5.79 -6.78 1.89
C LYS A 37 -5.51 -5.60 2.81
N TYR A 38 -6.34 -4.57 2.71
CA TYR A 38 -6.12 -3.33 3.42
C TYR A 38 -7.42 -2.74 3.96
N THR A 39 -7.28 -1.86 4.94
CA THR A 39 -8.33 -0.97 5.41
C THR A 39 -8.02 0.47 5.03
N GLU A 40 -9.05 1.30 4.94
CA GLU A 40 -8.87 2.72 4.66
C GLU A 40 -8.11 3.42 5.79
N GLY A 41 -7.21 4.34 5.43
CA GLY A 41 -6.37 5.09 6.35
C GLY A 41 -4.99 4.44 6.56
N ALA A 42 -4.01 5.25 6.96
CA ALA A 42 -2.67 4.76 7.28
C ALA A 42 -2.69 3.81 8.50
N CYS A 43 -1.73 2.89 8.57
CA CYS A 43 -1.54 2.09 9.77
C CYS A 43 -1.19 2.97 10.97
N LYS A 44 -1.69 2.59 12.14
CA LYS A 44 -1.54 3.33 13.41
C LYS A 44 -0.13 3.22 14.03
N ASP A 45 0.88 2.85 13.25
CA ASP A 45 2.25 2.68 13.74
C ASP A 45 2.95 4.03 13.90
N LYS A 46 2.69 4.65 15.07
CA LYS A 46 3.57 5.48 15.91
C LYS A 46 4.63 6.43 15.30
N LEU A 47 4.54 6.86 14.05
CA LEU A 47 5.52 7.80 13.44
C LEU A 47 4.88 8.83 12.49
N GLN A 48 3.73 9.40 12.86
CA GLN A 48 3.14 10.54 12.15
C GLN A 48 2.85 11.73 13.07
N ASP A 49 3.56 11.83 14.20
CA ASP A 49 3.50 12.98 15.12
C ASP A 49 4.90 13.35 15.64
N VAL A 50 5.84 13.64 14.74
CA VAL A 50 7.06 14.42 15.05
C VAL A 50 6.94 15.77 14.38
#